data_AF-A0A497GLE6-F1
#
_entry.id   AF-A0A497GLE6-F1
#
_cell.length_a   1.000
_cell.length_b   1.000
_cell.length_c   1.000
_cell.angle_alpha   90.00
_cell.angle_beta   90.00
_cell.angle_gamma   90.00
#
_symmetry.space_group_name_H-M   'P 1'
#
loop_
_entity.id
_entity.type
_entity.pdbx_description
1 polymer ?
#
loop_
_entity_poly.entity_id
_entity_poly.type
_entity_poly.pdbx_seq_one_letter_code
_entity_poly.pdbx_strand_id
1 'polypeptide(L)'
;MTNKREDELDPELKRIILRKMMKRLSAISKEREVEKEVKKIINIHSIKELDNILDIARRKGVPLFVDFWAPWCAPCLLLAPIFEKLAERFYGKAYFAKVNVEEVPEAAERYGIMSIPTIIAFKNGEIVDIRIGYMPEVQLTLWMRSIIENR
;
A
#
# COMPACT_ATOMS: atom_id res chain seq x y z
N MET A 1 -18.95 32.57 -52.56
CA MET A 1 -19.40 32.84 -51.18
C MET A 1 -19.21 31.57 -50.37
N THR A 2 -18.51 31.66 -49.26
CA THR A 2 -17.84 30.58 -48.54
C THR A 2 -18.81 29.58 -47.90
N ASN A 3 -18.57 28.29 -48.13
CA ASN A 3 -19.30 27.15 -47.55
C ASN A 3 -18.98 27.03 -46.05
N LYS A 4 -19.65 27.83 -45.21
CA LYS A 4 -19.61 27.73 -43.75
C LYS A 4 -20.49 26.57 -43.26
N ARG A 5 -20.08 25.33 -43.50
CA ARG A 5 -20.72 24.13 -42.95
C ARG A 5 -19.81 23.41 -41.96
N GLU A 6 -19.31 24.14 -40.97
CA GLU A 6 -18.55 23.57 -39.85
C GLU A 6 -19.01 24.01 -38.45
N ASP A 7 -19.95 24.94 -38.30
CA ASP A 7 -20.14 25.62 -37.00
C ASP A 7 -21.45 25.34 -36.24
N GLU A 8 -22.15 24.23 -36.48
CA GLU A 8 -23.29 23.84 -35.63
C GLU A 8 -23.30 22.34 -35.35
N LEU A 9 -22.38 21.87 -34.49
CA LEU A 9 -22.65 20.62 -33.78
C LEU A 9 -23.98 20.81 -33.03
N ASP A 10 -24.96 19.96 -33.34
CA ASP A 10 -26.29 19.90 -32.72
C ASP A 10 -26.17 20.07 -31.19
N PRO A 11 -26.87 21.08 -30.60
CA PRO A 11 -26.87 21.33 -29.17
C PRO A 11 -27.18 20.09 -28.32
N GLU A 12 -28.00 19.18 -28.84
CA GLU A 12 -28.35 17.93 -28.16
C GLU A 12 -27.19 16.92 -28.18
N LEU A 13 -26.53 16.76 -29.33
CA LEU A 13 -25.31 15.96 -29.46
C LEU A 13 -24.17 16.48 -28.57
N LYS A 14 -23.97 17.81 -28.51
CA LYS A 14 -23.02 18.45 -27.58
C LYS A 14 -23.33 18.08 -26.14
N ARG A 15 -24.61 18.12 -25.74
CA ARG A 15 -25.07 17.77 -24.39
C ARG A 15 -24.83 16.30 -24.04
N ILE A 16 -25.09 15.39 -24.98
CA ILE A 16 -24.87 13.95 -24.79
C ILE A 16 -23.38 13.65 -24.63
N ILE A 17 -22.54 14.23 -25.49
CA ILE A 17 -21.07 14.09 -25.43
C ILE A 17 -20.55 14.66 -24.10
N LEU A 18 -20.98 15.86 -23.72
CA LEU A 18 -20.58 16.50 -22.46
C LEU A 18 -20.97 15.64 -21.24
N ARG A 19 -22.16 15.05 -21.25
CA ARG A 19 -22.65 14.19 -20.16
C ARG A 19 -21.88 12.87 -20.07
N LYS A 20 -21.57 12.24 -21.21
CA LYS A 20 -20.75 11.02 -21.26
C LYS A 20 -19.30 11.30 -20.83
N MET A 21 -18.73 12.43 -21.26
CA MET A 21 -17.40 12.89 -20.86
C MET A 21 -17.36 13.19 -19.36
N MET A 22 -18.34 13.92 -18.82
CA MET A 22 -18.43 14.23 -17.38
C MET A 22 -18.58 12.96 -16.52
N LYS A 23 -19.40 11.97 -16.94
CA LYS A 23 -19.48 10.68 -16.25
C LYS A 23 -18.14 9.94 -16.24
N ARG A 24 -17.40 9.95 -17.36
CA ARG A 24 -16.05 9.36 -17.43
C ARG A 24 -15.05 10.13 -16.56
N LEU A 25 -15.07 11.46 -16.60
CA LEU A 25 -14.22 12.31 -15.76
C LEU A 25 -14.47 12.07 -14.26
N SER A 26 -15.73 11.89 -13.84
CA SER A 26 -16.07 11.55 -12.45
C SER A 26 -15.68 10.13 -12.02
N ALA A 27 -15.59 9.19 -12.95
CA ALA A 27 -15.10 7.83 -12.68
C ALA A 27 -13.56 7.83 -12.59
N ILE A 28 -12.91 8.55 -13.52
CA ILE A 28 -11.46 8.77 -13.56
C ILE A 28 -10.98 9.52 -12.30
N SER A 29 -11.77 10.44 -11.74
CA SER A 29 -11.43 11.12 -10.48
C SER A 29 -11.59 10.20 -9.27
N LYS A 30 -12.65 9.37 -9.22
CA LYS A 30 -12.83 8.34 -8.17
C LYS A 30 -11.71 7.29 -8.20
N GLU A 31 -11.32 6.82 -9.38
CA GLU A 31 -10.19 5.88 -9.53
C GLU A 31 -8.87 6.52 -9.08
N ARG A 32 -8.59 7.79 -9.43
CA ARG A 32 -7.40 8.53 -8.97
C ARG A 32 -7.40 8.89 -7.47
N GLU A 33 -8.57 9.02 -6.85
CA GLU A 33 -8.70 9.26 -5.40
C GLU A 33 -8.45 7.96 -4.62
N VAL A 34 -8.97 6.82 -5.09
CA VAL A 34 -8.62 5.48 -4.59
C VAL A 34 -7.12 5.20 -4.77
N GLU A 35 -6.54 5.56 -5.92
CA GLU A 35 -5.10 5.46 -6.24
C GLU A 35 -4.21 6.38 -5.36
N LYS A 36 -4.79 7.39 -4.70
CA LYS A 36 -4.13 8.24 -3.69
C LYS A 36 -4.35 7.76 -2.25
N GLU A 37 -5.43 7.06 -1.95
CA GLU A 37 -5.71 6.44 -0.64
C GLU A 37 -4.89 5.16 -0.39
N VAL A 38 -4.55 4.39 -1.44
CA VAL A 38 -3.60 3.25 -1.41
C VAL A 38 -2.17 3.69 -0.96
N LYS A 39 -1.88 4.99 -0.98
CA LYS A 39 -0.63 5.58 -0.46
C LYS A 39 -0.65 5.67 1.06
N LYS A 40 -0.24 4.60 1.73
CA LYS A 40 0.98 4.69 2.55
C LYS A 40 1.61 3.36 2.90
N ILE A 41 1.50 2.36 2.02
CA ILE A 41 2.55 1.35 2.01
C ILE A 41 3.81 2.02 1.50
N ILE A 42 4.85 1.96 2.33
CA ILE A 42 6.15 2.54 2.06
C ILE A 42 7.00 1.44 1.42
N ASN A 43 7.30 1.57 0.14
CA ASN A 43 8.27 0.70 -0.51
C ASN A 43 9.67 1.17 -0.09
N ILE A 44 10.43 0.25 0.48
CA ILE A 44 11.76 0.50 1.00
C ILE A 44 12.76 0.00 -0.03
N HIS A 45 13.65 0.89 -0.46
CA HIS A 45 14.71 0.59 -1.43
C HIS A 45 16.12 0.71 -0.83
N SER A 46 16.23 1.03 0.46
CA SER A 46 17.50 0.99 1.17
C SER A 46 17.33 0.77 2.67
N ILE A 47 18.36 0.25 3.32
CA ILE A 47 18.35 0.08 4.78
C ILE A 47 18.18 1.42 5.53
N LYS A 48 18.70 2.52 4.97
CA LYS A 48 18.55 3.85 5.54
C LYS A 48 17.11 4.34 5.51
N GLU A 49 16.35 4.01 4.46
CA GLU A 49 14.91 4.29 4.41
C GLU A 49 14.14 3.50 5.47
N LEU A 50 14.51 2.23 5.69
CA LEU A 50 13.93 1.42 6.75
C LEU A 50 14.20 2.01 8.14
N ASP A 51 15.43 2.42 8.39
CA ASP A 51 15.83 3.07 9.65
C ASP A 51 15.07 4.38 9.87
N ASN A 52 14.87 5.19 8.82
CA ASN A 52 14.09 6.42 8.89
C ASN A 52 12.61 6.16 9.24
N ILE A 53 11.97 5.15 8.63
CA ILE A 53 10.56 4.88 8.93
C ILE A 53 10.37 4.28 10.31
N LEU A 54 11.32 3.46 10.78
CA LEU A 54 11.34 2.94 12.15
C LEU A 54 11.37 4.09 13.17
N ASP A 55 12.23 5.07 12.96
CA ASP A 55 12.32 6.27 13.80
C ASP A 55 11.04 7.12 13.75
N ILE A 56 10.44 7.32 12.56
CA ILE A 56 9.15 8.02 12.43
C ILE A 56 8.05 7.30 13.20
N ALA A 57 7.91 5.98 13.03
CA ALA A 57 6.91 5.17 13.70
C ALA A 57 7.08 5.23 15.22
N ARG A 58 8.33 5.10 15.70
CA ARG A 58 8.71 5.26 17.12
C ARG A 58 8.29 6.63 17.66
N ARG A 59 8.65 7.73 17.00
CA ARG A 59 8.29 9.09 17.43
C ARG A 59 6.78 9.33 17.46
N LYS A 60 6.04 8.67 16.56
CA LYS A 60 4.57 8.71 16.52
C LYS A 60 3.91 7.78 17.53
N GLY A 61 4.66 6.89 18.17
CA GLY A 61 4.13 5.93 19.15
C GLY A 61 3.19 4.90 18.52
N VAL A 62 3.35 4.60 17.23
CA VAL A 62 2.54 3.61 16.50
C VAL A 62 3.44 2.48 15.99
N PRO A 63 2.93 1.25 15.87
CA PRO A 63 3.70 0.16 15.32
C PRO A 63 3.99 0.35 13.82
N LEU A 64 5.04 -0.31 13.35
CA LEU A 64 5.38 -0.47 11.93
C LEU A 64 5.34 -1.96 11.58
N PHE A 65 4.59 -2.31 10.54
CA PHE A 65 4.60 -3.65 9.96
C PHE A 65 5.41 -3.62 8.66
N VAL A 66 6.38 -4.53 8.53
CA VAL A 66 7.28 -4.60 7.37
C VAL A 66 7.14 -5.98 6.72
N ASP A 67 6.63 -6.03 5.50
CA ASP A 67 6.53 -7.23 4.68
C ASP A 67 7.79 -7.42 3.83
N PHE A 68 8.55 -8.47 4.11
CA PHE A 68 9.69 -8.92 3.34
C PHE A 68 9.22 -9.91 2.27
N TRP A 69 9.40 -9.53 1.01
CA TRP A 69 8.82 -10.22 -0.13
C TRP A 69 9.77 -10.27 -1.33
N ALA A 70 9.38 -10.97 -2.40
CA ALA A 70 10.04 -10.96 -3.71
C ALA A 70 9.02 -11.27 -4.82
N PRO A 71 9.25 -10.86 -6.08
CA PRO A 71 8.29 -11.06 -7.17
C PRO A 71 8.12 -12.53 -7.60
N TRP A 72 9.13 -13.37 -7.39
CA TRP A 72 9.07 -14.80 -7.68
C TRP A 72 8.39 -15.63 -6.58
N CYS A 73 8.05 -15.00 -5.45
CA CYS A 73 7.41 -15.66 -4.33
C CYS A 73 5.89 -15.67 -4.50
N ALA A 74 5.33 -16.76 -5.02
CA ALA A 74 3.89 -16.90 -5.22
C ALA A 74 3.05 -16.67 -3.93
N PRO A 75 3.44 -17.19 -2.75
CA PRO A 75 2.72 -16.87 -1.51
C PRO A 75 2.77 -15.38 -1.13
N CYS A 76 3.84 -14.67 -1.50
CA CYS A 76 3.96 -13.22 -1.29
C CYS A 76 2.95 -12.46 -2.17
N LEU A 77 2.76 -12.88 -3.42
CA LEU A 77 1.77 -12.28 -4.32
C LEU A 77 0.33 -12.47 -3.81
N LEU A 78 0.04 -13.60 -3.13
CA LEU A 78 -1.25 -13.83 -2.47
C LEU A 78 -1.42 -12.97 -1.21
N LEU A 79 -0.34 -12.72 -0.48
CA LEU A 79 -0.35 -11.90 0.74
C LEU A 79 -0.46 -10.40 0.43
N ALA A 80 0.17 -9.93 -0.63
CA ALA A 80 0.23 -8.52 -1.01
C ALA A 80 -1.13 -7.79 -0.99
N PRO A 81 -2.21 -8.26 -1.67
CA PRO A 81 -3.50 -7.55 -1.65
C PRO A 81 -4.16 -7.58 -0.27
N ILE A 82 -3.88 -8.60 0.56
CA ILE A 82 -4.35 -8.67 1.94
C ILE A 82 -3.60 -7.61 2.77
N PHE A 83 -2.27 -7.54 2.64
CA PHE A 83 -1.44 -6.58 3.34
C PHE A 83 -1.81 -5.13 2.97
N GLU A 84 -2.07 -4.86 1.68
CA GLU A 84 -2.57 -3.58 1.17
C GLU A 84 -3.91 -3.19 1.77
N LYS A 85 -4.88 -4.11 1.76
CA LYS A 85 -6.19 -3.91 2.40
C LYS A 85 -6.09 -3.62 3.90
N LEU A 86 -5.15 -4.26 4.60
CA LEU A 86 -4.93 -4.01 6.02
C LEU A 86 -4.19 -2.70 6.28
N ALA A 87 -3.27 -2.30 5.41
CA ALA A 87 -2.63 -1.00 5.46
C ALA A 87 -3.66 0.14 5.38
N GLU A 88 -4.66 0.00 4.51
CA GLU A 88 -5.81 0.91 4.44
C GLU A 88 -6.65 0.86 5.72
N ARG A 89 -7.02 -0.34 6.17
CA ARG A 89 -7.86 -0.53 7.37
C ARG A 89 -7.23 0.07 8.63
N PHE A 90 -5.92 -0.01 8.77
CA PHE A 90 -5.18 0.45 9.94
C PHE A 90 -4.46 1.79 9.70
N TYR A 91 -4.85 2.53 8.67
CA TYR A 91 -4.32 3.86 8.40
C TYR A 91 -4.41 4.77 9.64
N GLY A 92 -3.30 5.46 9.95
CA GLY A 92 -3.18 6.34 11.11
C GLY A 92 -2.97 5.61 12.45
N LYS A 93 -3.16 4.28 12.51
CA LYS A 93 -2.90 3.46 13.70
C LYS A 93 -1.58 2.69 13.63
N ALA A 94 -1.07 2.48 12.43
CA ALA A 94 0.22 1.84 12.18
C ALA A 94 0.81 2.34 10.86
N TYR A 95 2.11 2.14 10.70
CA TYR A 95 2.79 2.25 9.41
C TYR A 95 2.93 0.86 8.77
N PHE A 96 2.95 0.85 7.43
CA PHE A 96 3.12 -0.35 6.64
C PHE A 96 4.25 -0.11 5.64
N ALA A 97 5.17 -1.04 5.55
CA ALA A 97 6.27 -1.00 4.61
C ALA A 97 6.45 -2.35 3.92
N LYS A 98 7.01 -2.31 2.72
CA LYS A 98 7.40 -3.50 1.95
C LYS A 98 8.88 -3.41 1.62
N VAL A 99 9.59 -4.50 1.83
CA VAL A 99 11.01 -4.65 1.50
C VAL A 99 11.14 -5.80 0.52
N ASN A 100 11.59 -5.52 -0.70
CA ASN A 100 11.99 -6.60 -1.60
C ASN A 100 13.37 -7.10 -1.16
N VAL A 101 13.47 -8.40 -0.82
CA VAL A 101 14.71 -8.99 -0.29
C VAL A 101 15.83 -9.06 -1.33
N GLU A 102 15.50 -8.99 -2.63
CA GLU A 102 16.50 -8.93 -3.71
C GLU A 102 17.03 -7.51 -3.93
N GLU A 103 16.20 -6.49 -3.68
CA GLU A 103 16.58 -5.07 -3.84
C GLU A 103 17.33 -4.54 -2.62
N VAL A 104 17.00 -5.03 -1.42
CA VAL A 104 17.59 -4.58 -0.15
C VAL A 104 18.10 -5.80 0.65
N PRO A 105 19.10 -6.54 0.14
CA PRO A 105 19.60 -7.75 0.77
C PRO A 105 20.16 -7.48 2.18
N GLU A 106 20.71 -6.28 2.44
CA GLU A 106 21.22 -5.91 3.76
C GLU A 106 20.11 -5.83 4.81
N ALA A 107 18.89 -5.48 4.41
CA ALA A 107 17.74 -5.51 5.31
C ALA A 107 17.33 -6.95 5.64
N ALA A 108 17.32 -7.83 4.64
CA ALA A 108 17.04 -9.25 4.85
C ALA A 108 18.07 -9.89 5.79
N GLU A 109 19.37 -9.59 5.59
CA GLU A 109 20.46 -10.06 6.46
C GLU A 109 20.31 -9.51 7.89
N ARG A 110 20.13 -8.18 8.05
CA ARG A 110 20.01 -7.53 9.36
C ARG A 110 18.91 -8.14 10.23
N TYR A 111 17.78 -8.50 9.62
CA TYR A 111 16.63 -9.04 10.32
C TYR A 111 16.51 -10.57 10.25
N GLY A 112 17.52 -11.27 9.69
CA GLY A 112 17.56 -12.73 9.66
C GLY A 112 16.43 -13.36 8.83
N ILE A 113 16.05 -12.75 7.72
CA ILE A 113 14.97 -13.22 6.85
C ILE A 113 15.42 -14.48 6.09
N MET A 114 15.07 -15.65 6.62
CA MET A 114 15.40 -16.95 6.01
C MET A 114 14.33 -17.47 5.04
N SER A 115 13.12 -16.90 5.08
CA SER A 115 12.01 -17.31 4.22
C SER A 115 11.06 -16.14 3.99
N ILE A 116 10.36 -16.18 2.86
CA ILE A 116 9.40 -15.14 2.47
C ILE A 116 8.04 -15.79 2.10
N PRO A 117 6.91 -15.08 2.33
CA PRO A 117 6.83 -13.77 2.95
C PRO A 117 7.15 -13.83 4.44
N THR A 118 7.77 -12.78 4.98
CA THR A 118 7.93 -12.60 6.42
C THR A 118 7.47 -11.20 6.78
N ILE A 119 6.55 -11.08 7.74
CA ILE A 119 6.12 -9.79 8.28
C ILE A 119 6.74 -9.61 9.67
N ILE A 120 7.50 -8.54 9.85
CA ILE A 120 8.01 -8.12 11.16
C ILE A 120 7.14 -6.98 11.69
N ALA A 121 6.74 -7.09 12.95
CA ALA A 121 6.09 -6.02 13.68
C ALA A 121 7.11 -5.31 14.60
N PHE A 122 7.25 -4.01 14.42
CA PHE A 122 8.07 -3.14 15.25
C PHE A 122 7.18 -2.24 16.11
N LYS A 123 7.58 -2.04 17.36
CA LYS A 123 6.95 -1.07 18.27
C LYS A 123 8.02 -0.44 19.15
N ASN A 124 7.98 0.87 19.33
CA ASN A 124 8.99 1.63 20.09
C ASN A 124 10.45 1.43 19.63
N GLY A 125 10.66 1.03 18.38
CA GLY A 125 11.98 0.74 17.81
C GLY A 125 12.46 -0.69 18.02
N GLU A 126 11.66 -1.55 18.65
CA GLU A 126 12.00 -2.95 18.91
C GLU A 126 11.09 -3.89 18.12
N ILE A 127 11.59 -5.09 17.83
CA ILE A 127 10.78 -6.17 17.25
C ILE A 127 9.90 -6.73 18.36
N VAL A 128 8.59 -6.69 18.15
CA VAL A 128 7.62 -7.24 19.12
C VAL A 128 7.06 -8.59 18.69
N ASP A 129 7.01 -8.87 17.39
CA ASP A 129 6.57 -10.17 16.87
C ASP A 129 6.97 -10.35 15.39
N ILE A 130 7.03 -11.61 14.95
CA ILE A 130 7.37 -12.00 13.57
C ILE A 130 6.36 -13.04 13.07
N ARG A 131 5.92 -12.90 11.83
CA ARG A 131 5.11 -13.91 11.12
C ARG A 131 5.80 -14.35 9.86
N ILE A 132 6.00 -15.66 9.75
CA ILE A 132 6.67 -16.30 8.63
C ILE A 132 5.63 -17.07 7.82
N GLY A 133 5.68 -16.91 6.51
CA GLY A 133 4.79 -17.56 5.56
C GLY A 133 3.48 -16.81 5.33
N TYR A 134 2.68 -17.37 4.42
CA TYR A 134 1.36 -16.83 4.11
C TYR A 134 0.41 -16.95 5.30
N MET A 135 -0.38 -15.89 5.53
CA MET A 135 -1.41 -15.84 6.55
C MET A 135 -2.74 -15.37 5.96
N PRO A 136 -3.87 -16.08 6.18
CA PRO A 136 -5.19 -15.61 5.77
C PRO A 136 -5.56 -14.26 6.40
N GLU A 137 -6.37 -13.45 5.70
CA GLU A 137 -6.75 -12.09 6.14
C GLU A 137 -7.24 -12.03 7.59
N VAL A 138 -8.09 -12.98 8.01
CA VAL A 138 -8.65 -13.02 9.37
C VAL A 138 -7.57 -13.14 10.42
N GLN A 139 -6.61 -14.05 10.21
CA GLN A 139 -5.51 -14.28 11.14
C GLN A 139 -4.56 -13.08 11.16
N LEU A 140 -4.25 -12.52 9.98
CA LEU A 140 -3.37 -11.37 9.86
C LEU A 140 -3.98 -10.12 10.52
N THR A 141 -5.29 -9.93 10.36
CA THR A 141 -6.05 -8.86 11.02
C THR A 141 -6.02 -8.98 12.54
N LEU A 142 -6.26 -10.19 13.07
CA LEU A 142 -6.26 -10.44 14.50
C LEU A 142 -4.89 -10.17 15.11
N TRP A 143 -3.83 -10.64 14.44
CA TRP A 143 -2.46 -10.43 14.86
C TRP A 143 -2.08 -8.94 14.87
N MET A 144 -2.26 -8.23 13.75
CA MET A 144 -1.95 -6.79 13.67
C MET A 144 -2.72 -5.98 14.72
N ARG A 145 -4.00 -6.30 14.92
CA ARG A 145 -4.83 -5.64 15.93
C ARG A 145 -4.28 -5.84 17.34
N SER A 146 -3.84 -7.05 17.70
CA SER A 146 -3.25 -7.30 19.02
C SER A 146 -2.01 -6.43 19.27
N ILE A 147 -1.17 -6.20 18.25
CA ILE A 147 0.03 -5.35 18.37
C ILE A 147 -0.34 -3.87 18.48
N ILE A 148 -1.36 -3.43 17.73
CA ILE A 148 -1.85 -2.04 17.75
C ILE A 148 -2.50 -1.71 19.11
N GLU A 149 -3.31 -2.62 19.65
CA GLU A 149 -4.13 -2.38 20.85
C GLU A 149 -3.40 -2.63 22.18
N ASN A 150 -2.40 -3.52 22.22
CA ASN A 150 -1.61 -3.77 23.43
C ASN A 150 -0.67 -2.59 23.74
N ARG A 151 -1.17 -1.58 24.46
CA ARG A 151 -0.38 -0.46 24.99
C ARG A 151 0.55 -0.89 26.10
#